data_AF-A0A1I0XD72-F1
#
_entry.id   AF-A0A1I0XD72-F1
#
_cell.length_a   1.000
_cell.length_b   1.000
_cell.length_c   1.000
_cell.angle_alpha   90.00
_cell.angle_beta   90.00
_cell.angle_gamma   90.00
#
_symmetry.space_group_name_H-M   'P 1'
#
loop_
_entity.id
_entity.type
_entity.pdbx_description
1 polymer ?
#
loop_
_entity_poly.entity_id
_entity_poly.type
_entity_poly.pdbx_seq_one_letter_code
_entity_poly.pdbx_strand_id
1 'polypeptide(L)'
;MNKVSYYLVIFIGALTCLSFLPHAFGGMKAVLEHIAKDEIQEPAANGMQMIWLYSSIMMLLSGIWMLFLAKPIKNGDAKARLQILLLGIGLSVFGVACTYISGKIDAMFLFTIQGIILLLASTIFFKRKNDE
;
A
#
# COMPACT_ATOMS: atom_id res chain seq x y z
N MET A 1 12.10 12.43 -19.61
CA MET A 1 11.52 12.78 -18.29
C MET A 1 10.19 12.04 -18.03
N ASN A 2 10.05 11.31 -16.93
CA ASN A 2 8.93 10.38 -16.67
C ASN A 2 7.72 11.05 -16.01
N LYS A 3 7.02 11.93 -16.75
CA LYS A 3 5.86 12.68 -16.20
C LYS A 3 4.70 11.75 -15.78
N VAL A 4 4.36 10.75 -16.58
CA VAL A 4 3.25 9.83 -16.27
C VAL A 4 3.55 9.03 -15.01
N SER A 5 4.70 8.36 -14.93
CA SER A 5 5.12 7.62 -13.73
C SER A 5 5.15 8.51 -12.50
N TYR A 6 5.60 9.77 -12.61
CA TYR A 6 5.59 10.74 -11.50
C TYR A 6 4.19 10.96 -10.94
N TYR A 7 3.20 11.27 -11.79
CA TYR A 7 1.83 11.53 -11.33
C TYR A 7 1.15 10.28 -10.80
N LEU A 8 1.40 9.11 -11.42
CA LEU A 8 0.89 7.84 -10.91
C LEU A 8 1.43 7.55 -9.50
N VAL A 9 2.74 7.73 -9.26
CA VAL A 9 3.35 7.51 -7.94
C VAL A 9 2.82 8.51 -6.91
N ILE A 10 2.64 9.79 -7.26
CA ILE A 10 2.02 10.78 -6.36
C ILE A 10 0.59 10.40 -6.02
N PHE A 11 -0.20 10.05 -7.04
CA PHE A 11 -1.60 9.71 -6.85
C PHE A 11 -1.76 8.51 -5.91
N ILE A 12 -1.00 7.44 -6.14
CA ILE A 12 -1.03 6.26 -5.26
C ILE A 12 -0.46 6.60 -3.88
N GLY A 13 0.65 7.33 -3.78
CA GLY A 13 1.20 7.78 -2.50
C GLY A 13 0.18 8.54 -1.64
N ALA A 14 -0.53 9.50 -2.25
CA ALA A 14 -1.58 10.26 -1.58
C ALA A 14 -2.77 9.36 -1.19
N LEU A 15 -3.21 8.47 -2.08
CA LEU A 15 -4.32 7.55 -1.81
C LEU A 15 -4.00 6.57 -0.67
N THR A 16 -2.77 6.03 -0.63
CA THR A 16 -2.31 5.17 0.45
C THR A 16 -2.25 5.93 1.78
N CYS A 17 -1.76 7.18 1.78
CA CYS A 17 -1.81 8.04 2.97
C CYS A 17 -3.25 8.30 3.44
N LEU A 18 -4.20 8.52 2.52
CA LEU A 18 -5.60 8.72 2.89
C LEU A 18 -6.25 7.42 3.40
N SER A 19 -5.82 6.27 2.90
CA SER A 19 -6.29 4.95 3.33
C SER A 19 -5.92 4.64 4.79
N PHE A 20 -4.90 5.32 5.34
CA PHE A 20 -4.53 5.26 6.76
C PHE A 20 -5.70 5.53 7.69
N LEU A 21 -6.48 6.58 7.44
CA LEU A 21 -7.55 6.98 8.35
C LEU A 21 -8.61 5.87 8.53
N PRO A 22 -9.27 5.36 7.47
CA PRO A 22 -10.26 4.30 7.64
C PRO A 22 -9.65 2.98 8.14
N HIS A 23 -8.41 2.65 7.76
CA HIS A 23 -7.76 1.42 8.22
C HIS A 23 -7.40 1.49 9.71
N ALA A 24 -6.72 2.57 10.14
CA ALA A 24 -6.24 2.72 11.51
C ALA A 24 -7.38 2.85 12.51
N PHE A 25 -8.36 3.72 12.22
CA PHE A 25 -9.42 4.05 13.18
C PHE A 25 -10.67 3.19 12.99
N GLY A 26 -11.14 3.05 11.75
CA GLY A 26 -12.32 2.25 11.45
C GLY A 26 -12.08 0.76 11.67
N GLY A 27 -10.92 0.27 11.25
CA GLY A 27 -10.52 -1.12 11.46
C GLY A 27 -10.25 -1.48 12.91
N MET A 28 -9.58 -0.62 13.68
CA MET A 28 -9.35 -0.86 15.11
C MET A 28 -10.67 -0.98 15.88
N LYS A 29 -11.67 -0.14 15.54
CA LYS A 29 -13.01 -0.26 16.14
C LYS A 29 -13.60 -1.66 15.89
N ALA A 30 -13.52 -2.18 14.68
CA ALA A 30 -13.99 -3.53 14.37
C ALA A 30 -13.22 -4.61 15.16
N VAL A 31 -11.89 -4.49 15.26
CA VAL A 31 -11.06 -5.40 16.07
C VAL A 31 -11.52 -5.42 17.54
N LEU A 32 -11.74 -4.25 18.13
CA LEU A 32 -12.22 -4.15 19.52
C LEU A 32 -13.63 -4.72 19.69
N GLU A 33 -14.52 -4.52 18.72
CA GLU A 33 -15.86 -5.13 18.73
C GLU A 33 -15.80 -6.66 18.69
N HIS A 34 -14.90 -7.25 17.90
CA HIS A 34 -14.71 -8.70 17.84
C HIS A 34 -14.09 -9.27 19.14
N ILE A 35 -13.17 -8.53 19.77
CA ILE A 35 -12.63 -8.89 21.10
C ILE A 35 -13.74 -8.85 22.15
N ALA A 36 -14.57 -7.80 22.16
CA ALA A 36 -15.66 -7.65 23.13
C ALA A 36 -16.77 -8.72 23.00
N LYS A 37 -16.86 -9.39 21.85
CA LYS A 37 -17.79 -10.50 21.59
C LYS A 37 -17.18 -11.88 21.86
N ASP A 38 -15.99 -11.96 22.45
CA ASP A 38 -15.22 -13.19 22.68
C ASP A 38 -14.91 -13.98 21.38
N GLU A 39 -14.98 -13.34 20.21
CA GLU A 39 -14.65 -13.96 18.93
C GLU A 39 -13.12 -14.03 18.73
N ILE A 40 -12.36 -13.20 19.44
CA ILE A 40 -10.89 -13.24 19.52
C ILE A 40 -10.51 -13.59 20.95
N GLN A 41 -9.88 -14.75 21.14
CA GLN A 41 -9.44 -15.20 22.47
C GLN A 41 -8.44 -14.23 23.09
N GLU A 42 -8.49 -14.06 24.42
CA GLU A 42 -7.61 -13.16 25.18
C GLU A 42 -6.11 -13.23 24.79
N PRO A 43 -5.50 -14.43 24.61
CA PRO A 43 -4.08 -14.51 24.26
C PRO A 43 -3.74 -13.86 22.91
N ALA A 44 -4.69 -13.82 21.98
CA ALA A 44 -4.53 -13.24 20.65
C ALA A 44 -5.00 -11.78 20.57
N ALA A 45 -5.86 -11.33 21.48
CA ALA A 45 -6.49 -10.01 21.46
C ALA A 45 -5.47 -8.86 21.46
N ASN A 46 -4.47 -8.92 22.35
CA ASN A 46 -3.42 -7.90 22.41
C ASN A 46 -2.52 -7.96 21.16
N GLY A 47 -2.15 -9.17 20.73
CA GLY A 47 -1.36 -9.38 19.51
C GLY A 47 -2.03 -8.75 18.28
N MET A 48 -3.34 -8.96 18.12
CA MET A 48 -4.11 -8.41 17.01
C MET A 48 -4.11 -6.87 17.01
N GLN A 49 -4.30 -6.24 18.17
CA GLN A 49 -4.25 -4.78 18.29
C GLN A 49 -2.87 -4.21 17.94
N MET A 50 -1.80 -4.85 18.42
CA MET A 50 -0.42 -4.43 18.11
C MET A 50 -0.10 -4.59 16.62
N ILE A 51 -0.49 -5.70 16.01
CA ILE A 51 -0.30 -5.94 14.57
C ILE A 51 -1.08 -4.91 13.76
N TRP A 52 -2.33 -4.61 14.15
CA TRP A 52 -3.17 -3.63 13.47
C TRP A 52 -2.58 -2.22 13.53
N LEU A 53 -2.08 -1.82 14.69
CA LEU A 53 -1.40 -0.53 14.85
C LEU A 53 -0.13 -0.46 14.00
N TYR A 54 0.69 -1.50 14.04
CA TYR A 54 1.91 -1.58 13.26
C TYR A 54 1.62 -1.50 11.74
N SER A 55 0.67 -2.29 11.23
CA SER A 55 0.31 -2.28 9.80
C SER A 55 -0.22 -0.92 9.36
N SER A 56 -0.99 -0.25 10.23
CA SER A 56 -1.50 1.10 9.98
C SER A 56 -0.37 2.13 9.83
N ILE A 57 0.61 2.12 10.75
CA ILE A 57 1.77 3.01 10.68
C ILE A 57 2.59 2.70 9.42
N MET A 58 2.85 1.43 9.14
CA MET A 58 3.62 1.02 7.96
C MET A 58 2.95 1.42 6.65
N MET A 59 1.62 1.40 6.57
CA MET A 59 0.89 1.87 5.41
C MET A 59 1.07 3.39 5.21
N LEU A 60 0.96 4.19 6.28
CA LEU A 60 1.19 5.63 6.21
C LEU A 60 2.62 5.95 5.77
N LEU A 61 3.62 5.28 6.37
CA LEU A 61 5.03 5.44 6.01
C LEU A 61 5.29 5.04 4.56
N SER A 62 4.65 3.98 4.07
CA SER A 62 4.76 3.55 2.66
C SER A 62 4.17 4.60 1.71
N GLY A 63 3.02 5.20 2.05
CA GLY A 63 2.44 6.31 1.31
C GLY A 63 3.38 7.52 1.23
N ILE A 64 3.91 7.96 2.38
CA ILE A 64 4.89 9.06 2.47
C ILE A 64 6.16 8.73 1.67
N TRP A 65 6.66 7.50 1.75
CA TRP A 65 7.82 7.05 1.01
C TRP A 65 7.61 7.16 -0.50
N MET A 66 6.44 6.77 -1.02
CA MET A 66 6.09 6.95 -2.43
C MET A 66 6.12 8.43 -2.84
N LEU A 67 5.64 9.34 -2.01
CA LEU A 67 5.69 10.78 -2.28
C LEU A 67 7.14 11.30 -2.41
N PHE A 68 8.06 10.82 -1.55
CA PHE A 68 9.49 11.13 -1.66
C PHE A 68 10.14 10.52 -2.90
N LEU A 69 9.74 9.30 -3.29
CA LEU A 69 10.25 8.62 -4.49
C LEU A 69 9.74 9.22 -5.80
N ALA A 70 8.65 9.98 -5.80
CA ALA A 70 8.08 10.56 -7.01
C ALA A 70 9.09 11.43 -7.79
N LYS A 71 9.81 12.33 -7.11
CA LYS A 71 10.80 13.22 -7.78
C LYS A 71 11.97 12.43 -8.41
N PRO A 72 12.62 11.47 -7.72
CA PRO A 72 13.56 10.54 -8.34
C PRO A 72 13.00 9.77 -9.54
N ILE A 73 11.74 9.30 -9.47
CA ILE A 73 11.07 8.60 -10.59
C ILE A 73 10.95 9.51 -11.81
N LYS A 74 10.54 10.77 -11.63
CA LYS A 74 10.47 11.78 -12.70
C LYS A 74 11.80 11.91 -13.45
N ASN A 75 12.91 11.82 -12.71
CA ASN A 75 14.28 11.98 -13.19
C ASN A 75 14.91 10.68 -13.72
N GLY A 76 14.17 9.56 -13.75
CA GLY A 76 14.66 8.30 -14.30
C GLY A 76 15.65 7.56 -13.39
N ASP A 77 15.57 7.75 -12.07
CA ASP A 77 16.40 7.02 -11.11
C ASP A 77 16.01 5.54 -11.00
N ALA A 78 16.97 4.65 -11.27
CA ALA A 78 16.74 3.21 -11.31
C ALA A 78 16.53 2.59 -9.91
N LYS A 79 17.08 3.17 -8.85
CA LYS A 79 16.89 2.67 -7.48
C LYS A 79 15.48 3.02 -6.99
N ALA A 80 15.01 4.23 -7.28
CA ALA A 80 13.63 4.62 -7.01
C ALA A 80 12.64 3.76 -7.80
N ARG A 81 12.94 3.47 -9.07
CA ARG A 81 12.16 2.53 -9.89
C ARG A 81 12.03 1.16 -9.23
N LEU A 82 13.14 0.58 -8.76
CA LEU A 82 13.12 -0.73 -8.11
C LEU A 82 12.26 -0.71 -6.85
N GLN A 83 12.32 0.34 -6.06
CA GLN A 83 11.50 0.47 -4.85
C GLN A 83 10.00 0.59 -5.16
N ILE A 84 9.62 1.39 -6.16
CA ILE A 84 8.22 1.48 -6.62
C ILE A 84 7.75 0.14 -7.19
N LEU A 85 8.61 -0.59 -7.91
CA LEU A 85 8.30 -1.91 -8.42
C LEU A 85 8.00 -2.89 -7.27
N LEU A 86 8.87 -2.93 -6.24
CA LEU A 86 8.69 -3.81 -5.08
C LEU A 86 7.45 -3.45 -4.26
N LEU A 87 7.17 -2.16 -4.07
CA LEU A 87 5.91 -1.70 -3.46
C LEU A 87 4.70 -2.12 -4.28
N GLY A 88 4.78 -1.99 -5.62
CA GLY A 88 3.73 -2.43 -6.53
C GLY A 88 3.43 -3.92 -6.38
N ILE A 89 4.46 -4.77 -6.39
CA ILE A 89 4.32 -6.21 -6.16
C ILE A 89 3.70 -6.48 -4.78
N GLY A 90 4.23 -5.85 -3.73
CA GLY A 90 3.75 -6.04 -2.36
C GLY A 90 2.27 -5.72 -2.19
N LEU A 91 1.82 -4.57 -2.70
CA LEU A 91 0.41 -4.17 -2.64
C LEU A 91 -0.49 -5.07 -3.49
N SER A 92 -0.02 -5.48 -4.68
CA SER A 92 -0.74 -6.43 -5.54
C SER A 92 -0.95 -7.77 -4.87
N VAL A 93 0.12 -8.36 -4.34
CA VAL A 93 0.09 -9.65 -3.64
C VAL A 93 -0.78 -9.54 -2.38
N PHE A 94 -0.65 -8.46 -1.60
CA PHE A 94 -1.45 -8.24 -0.40
C PHE A 94 -2.96 -8.25 -0.71
N GLY A 95 -3.43 -7.43 -1.64
CA GLY A 95 -4.88 -7.35 -1.93
C GLY A 95 -5.44 -8.65 -2.52
N VAL A 96 -4.65 -9.38 -3.34
CA VAL A 96 -5.05 -10.68 -3.86
C VAL A 96 -5.10 -11.72 -2.75
N ALA A 97 -4.11 -11.74 -1.85
CA ALA A 97 -4.06 -12.65 -0.72
C ALA A 97 -5.24 -12.41 0.24
N CYS A 98 -5.58 -11.14 0.53
CA CYS A 98 -6.77 -10.81 1.33
C CYS A 98 -8.05 -11.34 0.68
N THR A 99 -8.21 -11.15 -0.63
CA THR A 99 -9.37 -11.64 -1.39
C THR A 99 -9.44 -13.17 -1.38
N TYR A 100 -8.29 -13.84 -1.50
CA TYR A 100 -8.20 -15.29 -1.42
C TYR A 100 -8.59 -15.82 -0.04
N ILE A 101 -8.12 -15.17 1.04
CA ILE A 101 -8.44 -15.55 2.42
C ILE A 101 -9.91 -15.29 2.76
N SER A 102 -10.45 -14.12 2.38
CA SER A 102 -11.83 -13.74 2.70
C SER A 102 -12.87 -14.42 1.80
N GLY A 103 -12.45 -14.92 0.63
CA GLY A 103 -13.32 -15.48 -0.40
C GLY A 103 -14.21 -14.43 -1.10
N LYS A 104 -13.97 -13.13 -0.88
CA LYS A 104 -14.79 -12.04 -1.42
C LYS A 104 -13.91 -10.85 -1.83
N ILE A 105 -14.33 -10.15 -2.87
CA ILE A 105 -13.71 -8.87 -3.25
C ILE A 105 -14.24 -7.81 -2.30
N ASP A 106 -13.37 -7.28 -1.44
CA ASP A 106 -13.69 -6.22 -0.48
C ASP A 106 -12.80 -4.98 -0.68
N ALA A 107 -12.84 -4.05 0.28
CA ALA A 107 -12.05 -2.81 0.22
C ALA A 107 -10.53 -3.06 0.15
N MET A 108 -10.02 -4.20 0.62
CA MET A 108 -8.60 -4.55 0.54
C MET A 108 -8.16 -4.83 -0.91
N PHE A 109 -9.09 -5.19 -1.80
CA PHE A 109 -8.78 -5.36 -3.23
C PHE A 109 -8.35 -4.04 -3.90
N LEU A 110 -8.66 -2.88 -3.30
CA LEU A 110 -8.14 -1.59 -3.76
C LEU A 110 -6.61 -1.53 -3.71
N PHE A 111 -5.96 -2.24 -2.78
CA PHE A 111 -4.50 -2.34 -2.77
C PHE A 111 -3.97 -3.10 -3.97
N THR A 112 -4.73 -4.06 -4.52
CA THR A 112 -4.34 -4.72 -5.77
C THR A 112 -4.31 -3.75 -6.94
N ILE A 113 -5.34 -2.90 -7.05
CA ILE A 113 -5.42 -1.86 -8.08
C ILE A 113 -4.27 -0.86 -7.92
N GLN A 114 -4.01 -0.40 -6.68
CA GLN A 114 -2.90 0.50 -6.38
C GLN A 114 -1.56 -0.13 -6.79
N GLY A 115 -1.35 -1.41 -6.45
CA GLY A 115 -0.15 -2.16 -6.81
C GLY A 115 0.04 -2.26 -8.32
N ILE A 116 -1.01 -2.60 -9.07
CA ILE A 116 -0.96 -2.68 -10.54
C ILE A 116 -0.59 -1.32 -11.14
N ILE A 117 -1.16 -0.22 -10.64
CA ILE A 117 -0.83 1.13 -11.11
C ILE A 117 0.65 1.45 -10.88
N LEU A 118 1.23 1.08 -9.73
CA LEU A 118 2.66 1.25 -9.46
C LEU A 118 3.54 0.35 -10.33
N LEU A 119 3.10 -0.88 -10.63
CA LEU A 119 3.79 -1.76 -11.57
C LEU A 119 3.84 -1.11 -12.96
N LEU A 120 2.72 -0.60 -13.45
CA LEU A 120 2.66 0.13 -14.73
C LEU A 120 3.56 1.38 -14.69
N ALA A 121 3.55 2.13 -13.59
CA ALA A 121 4.39 3.32 -13.41
C ALA A 121 5.89 3.00 -13.44
N SER A 122 6.32 1.85 -12.91
CA SER A 122 7.72 1.43 -12.79
C SER A 122 8.22 0.56 -13.94
N THR A 123 7.33 0.04 -14.80
CA THR A 123 7.67 -0.81 -15.94
C THR A 123 7.36 -0.11 -17.27
N ILE A 124 6.08 0.04 -17.59
CA ILE A 124 5.62 0.50 -18.91
C ILE A 124 5.91 1.99 -19.12
N PHE A 125 5.63 2.83 -18.12
CA PHE A 125 5.73 4.28 -18.28
C PHE A 125 7.10 4.87 -17.91
N PHE A 126 7.99 4.05 -17.35
CA PHE A 126 9.30 4.50 -16.88
C PHE A 126 10.36 4.39 -17.97
N LYS A 127 11.10 5.48 -18.20
CA LYS A 127 12.31 5.53 -19.03
C LYS A 127 13.53 5.84 -18.17
N ARG A 128 14.65 5.16 -18.39
CA ARG A 128 15.87 5.39 -17.60
C ARG A 128 16.56 6.66 -18.08
N LYS A 129 17.32 7.29 -17.19
CA LYS A 129 18.12 8.49 -17.49
C LYS A 129 19.14 8.31 -18.64
N ASN A 130 19.53 7.07 -18.95
CA ASN A 130 20.53 6.75 -19.99
C ASN A 130 19.90 6.25 -21.31
N ASP A 131 18.56 6.28 -21.43
CA ASP A 131 17.85 5.84 -22.65
C ASP A 131 17.55 7.02 -23.61
N GLU A 132 18.38 8.07 -23.56
CA GLU A 132 18.52 9.17 -24.54
C GLU A 132 19.99 9.22 -24.99
#